data_AF-A0A975KCR9-F1
#
_entry.id   AF-A0A975KCR9-F1
#
_cell.length_a   1.000
_cell.length_b   1.000
_cell.length_c   1.000
_cell.angle_alpha   90.00
_cell.angle_beta   90.00
_cell.angle_gamma   90.00
#
_symmetry.space_group_name_H-M   'P 1'
#
loop_
_entity.id
_entity.type
_entity.pdbx_description
1 polymer ?
#
loop_
_entity_poly.entity_id
_entity_poly.type
_entity_poly.pdbx_seq_one_letter_code
_entity_poly.pdbx_strand_id
1 'polypeptide(L)'
;MTLIIVIGFLFMIIGGFYLSIKYDHRLRRIKARRNCQICLVLDGSELKDIHLHCIILVFDRLGHLVRKFPEAEMRQMKGQCMLYCTVEEGILNFCVLLAPRALSLSGIVCREDIDRLFRGISEMRIVETGVWEVERNVALSLKKSSI
;
A
#
# COMPACT_ATOMS: atom_id res chain seq x y z
N MET A 1 -29.77 0.42 -48.98
CA MET A 1 -30.20 -0.45 -47.87
C MET A 1 -29.03 -1.02 -47.09
N THR A 2 -28.00 -1.56 -47.74
CA THR A 2 -26.76 -2.06 -47.11
C THR A 2 -26.04 -1.04 -46.23
N LEU A 3 -25.88 0.22 -46.68
CA LEU A 3 -25.18 1.25 -45.90
C LEU A 3 -25.85 1.56 -44.54
N ILE A 4 -27.19 1.59 -44.51
CA ILE A 4 -27.97 1.87 -43.29
C ILE A 4 -27.84 0.72 -42.29
N ILE A 5 -27.81 -0.51 -42.80
CA ILE A 5 -27.61 -1.72 -41.99
C ILE A 5 -26.21 -1.69 -41.36
N VAL A 6 -25.16 -1.40 -42.14
CA VAL A 6 -23.78 -1.32 -41.62
C VAL A 6 -23.62 -0.24 -40.55
N ILE A 7 -24.21 0.94 -40.75
CA ILE A 7 -24.18 2.03 -39.77
C ILE A 7 -24.90 1.61 -38.47
N GLY A 8 -26.07 0.97 -38.58
CA GLY A 8 -26.82 0.47 -37.43
C GLY A 8 -26.03 -0.56 -36.60
N PHE A 9 -25.34 -1.50 -37.26
CA PHE A 9 -24.47 -2.46 -36.58
C PHE A 9 -23.26 -1.79 -35.91
N LEU A 10 -22.67 -0.76 -36.54
CA LEU A 10 -21.55 -0.02 -35.96
C LEU A 10 -21.96 0.70 -34.66
N PHE A 11 -23.13 1.35 -34.64
CA PHE A 11 -23.66 2.00 -33.45
C PHE A 11 -24.00 1.01 -32.33
N MET A 12 -24.53 -0.18 -32.66
CA MET A 12 -24.79 -1.23 -31.68
C MET A 12 -23.51 -1.77 -31.04
N ILE A 13 -22.45 -1.94 -31.82
CA ILE A 13 -21.14 -2.37 -31.33
C ILE A 13 -20.55 -1.30 -30.42
N ILE A 14 -20.46 -0.04 -30.87
CA ILE A 14 -19.89 1.06 -30.08
C ILE A 14 -20.70 1.29 -28.80
N GLY A 15 -22.03 1.26 -28.88
CA GLY A 15 -22.93 1.40 -27.72
C GLY A 15 -22.77 0.25 -26.73
N GLY A 16 -22.62 -0.99 -27.21
CA GLY A 16 -22.35 -2.16 -26.38
C GLY A 16 -21.01 -2.09 -25.68
N PHE A 17 -19.94 -1.71 -26.39
CA PHE A 17 -18.60 -1.51 -25.81
C PHE A 17 -18.61 -0.40 -24.76
N TYR A 18 -19.30 0.71 -25.02
CA TYR A 18 -19.42 1.80 -24.05
C TYR A 18 -20.16 1.38 -22.79
N LEU A 19 -21.25 0.61 -22.92
CA LEU A 19 -21.97 0.06 -21.78
C LEU A 19 -21.11 -0.92 -20.98
N SER A 20 -20.38 -1.82 -21.64
CA SER A 20 -19.50 -2.78 -20.97
C SER A 20 -18.38 -2.10 -20.17
N ILE A 21 -17.74 -1.06 -20.74
CA ILE A 21 -16.71 -0.27 -20.03
C ILE A 21 -17.32 0.45 -18.82
N LYS A 22 -18.51 1.07 -19.00
CA LYS A 22 -19.20 1.76 -17.91
C LYS A 22 -19.63 0.80 -16.80
N TYR A 23 -20.07 -0.41 -17.17
CA TYR A 23 -20.42 -1.46 -16.21
C TYR A 23 -19.19 -2.00 -15.47
N ASP A 24 -18.06 -2.22 -16.13
CA ASP A 24 -16.82 -2.66 -15.49
C ASP A 24 -16.34 -1.64 -14.45
N HIS A 25 -16.34 -0.35 -14.80
CA HIS A 25 -16.01 0.71 -13.85
C HIS A 25 -16.99 0.78 -12.66
N ARG A 26 -18.27 0.52 -12.88
CA ARG A 26 -19.27 0.48 -11.80
C ARG A 26 -19.10 -0.74 -10.90
N LEU A 27 -18.80 -1.91 -11.49
CA LEU A 27 -18.55 -3.15 -10.75
C LEU A 27 -17.30 -3.03 -9.87
N ARG A 28 -16.22 -2.41 -10.39
CA ARG A 28 -15.03 -2.07 -9.60
C ARG A 28 -15.32 -1.09 -8.46
N ARG A 29 -16.28 -0.16 -8.62
CA ARG A 29 -16.73 0.72 -7.52
C ARG A 29 -17.67 0.03 -6.52
N ILE A 30 -18.41 -0.99 -6.93
CA ILE A 30 -19.41 -1.69 -6.10
C ILE A 30 -18.82 -2.89 -5.35
N LYS A 31 -17.63 -3.38 -5.73
CA LYS A 31 -16.83 -4.19 -4.79
C LYS A 31 -16.56 -3.31 -3.57
N ALA A 32 -17.35 -3.52 -2.52
CA ALA A 32 -17.11 -2.94 -1.21
C ALA A 32 -15.66 -3.26 -0.87
N ARG A 33 -14.82 -2.22 -0.77
CA ARG A 33 -13.39 -2.37 -0.49
C ARG A 33 -13.27 -3.20 0.78
N ARG A 34 -12.86 -4.45 0.62
CA ARG A 34 -12.75 -5.34 1.76
C ARG A 34 -11.49 -4.95 2.50
N ASN A 35 -11.56 -5.08 3.81
CA ASN A 35 -10.36 -5.00 4.63
C ASN A 35 -9.56 -6.30 4.44
N CYS A 36 -8.32 -6.16 3.99
CA CYS A 36 -7.34 -7.23 3.88
C CYS A 36 -6.35 -7.12 5.03
N GLN A 37 -5.98 -8.27 5.61
CA GLN A 37 -4.90 -8.36 6.58
C GLN A 37 -3.59 -8.62 5.85
N ILE A 38 -2.62 -7.74 6.04
CA ILE A 38 -1.31 -7.80 5.41
C ILE A 38 -0.27 -8.16 6.46
N CYS A 39 0.54 -9.15 6.15
CA CYS A 39 1.69 -9.55 6.95
C CYS A 39 2.95 -8.98 6.29
N LEU A 40 3.58 -7.98 6.91
CA LEU A 40 4.85 -7.45 6.45
C LEU A 40 5.96 -8.25 7.12
N VAL A 41 6.78 -8.90 6.29
CA VAL A 41 7.87 -9.77 6.72
C VAL A 41 9.19 -9.04 6.52
N LEU A 42 9.91 -8.87 7.61
CA LEU A 42 11.24 -8.28 7.66
C LEU A 42 12.24 -9.34 8.10
N ASP A 43 13.46 -9.30 7.56
CA ASP A 43 14.53 -10.17 8.03
C ASP A 43 14.98 -9.77 9.45
N GLY A 44 14.99 -10.71 10.39
CA GLY A 44 15.31 -10.45 11.79
C GLY A 44 16.77 -10.08 12.01
N SER A 45 17.64 -10.35 11.04
CA SER A 45 19.03 -9.86 11.03
C SER A 45 19.12 -8.33 11.09
N GLU A 46 18.08 -7.62 10.62
CA GLU A 46 18.02 -6.16 10.63
C GLU A 46 17.61 -5.59 11.99
N LEU A 47 17.02 -6.38 12.89
CA LEU A 47 16.60 -5.95 14.22
C LEU A 47 17.59 -6.42 15.29
N LYS A 48 18.64 -5.62 15.50
CA LYS A 48 19.61 -5.84 16.59
C LYS A 48 19.16 -5.28 17.94
N ASP A 49 18.16 -4.39 17.97
CA ASP A 49 17.76 -3.67 19.18
C ASP A 49 16.31 -3.95 19.59
N ILE A 50 16.13 -4.28 20.87
CA ILE A 50 14.87 -4.73 21.49
C ILE A 50 13.90 -3.54 21.76
N HIS A 51 14.36 -2.29 21.61
CA HIS A 51 13.61 -1.08 21.95
C HIS A 51 13.17 -0.23 20.75
N LEU A 52 13.01 -0.84 19.57
CA LEU A 52 12.57 -0.12 18.38
C LEU A 52 11.05 0.05 18.34
N HIS A 53 10.58 1.29 18.28
CA HIS A 53 9.22 1.63 17.92
C HIS A 53 9.01 1.38 16.42
N CYS A 54 7.97 0.60 16.11
CA CYS A 54 7.62 0.21 14.75
C CYS A 54 6.36 0.95 14.31
N ILE A 55 6.51 1.76 13.26
CA ILE A 55 5.42 2.57 12.72
C ILE A 55 5.16 2.14 11.28
N ILE A 56 3.95 1.71 10.96
CA ILE A 56 3.55 1.39 9.58
C ILE A 56 2.82 2.59 8.99
N LEU A 57 3.29 3.06 7.85
CA LEU A 57 2.67 4.08 7.03
C LEU A 57 2.27 3.45 5.70
N VAL A 58 1.03 3.68 5.29
CA VAL A 58 0.47 3.13 4.06
C VAL A 58 0.25 4.28 3.10
N PHE A 59 0.83 4.18 1.92
CA PHE A 59 0.72 5.16 0.85
C PHE A 59 -0.06 4.58 -0.34
N ASP A 60 -0.75 5.43 -1.08
CA ASP A 60 -1.35 5.05 -2.36
C ASP A 60 -0.29 5.00 -3.48
N ARG A 61 -0.73 4.64 -4.69
CA ARG A 61 0.13 4.63 -5.88
C ARG A 61 0.77 5.98 -6.24
N LEU A 62 0.22 7.08 -5.75
CA LEU A 62 0.71 8.45 -6.00
C LEU A 62 1.65 8.92 -4.88
N GLY A 63 1.86 8.10 -3.83
CA GLY A 63 2.69 8.45 -2.68
C GLY A 63 1.94 9.24 -1.61
N HIS A 64 0.61 9.40 -1.70
CA HIS A 64 -0.18 10.05 -0.66
C HIS A 64 -0.50 9.08 0.47
N LEU A 65 -0.46 9.59 1.68
CA LEU A 65 -0.71 8.82 2.86
C LEU A 65 -2.19 8.43 2.96
N VAL A 66 -2.43 7.13 3.07
CA VAL A 66 -3.76 6.53 3.26
C VAL A 66 -4.02 6.23 4.73
N ARG A 67 -3.04 5.67 5.45
CA ARG A 67 -3.23 5.22 6.84
C ARG A 67 -1.93 5.18 7.64
N LYS A 68 -2.05 5.36 8.97
CA LYS A 68 -0.95 5.27 9.95
C LYS A 68 -1.24 4.20 10.99
N PHE A 69 -0.21 3.45 11.39
CA PHE A 69 -0.23 2.53 12.52
C PHE A 69 1.00 2.82 13.40
N PRO A 70 0.88 3.74 14.39
CA PRO A 70 2.00 4.22 15.19
C PRO A 70 2.54 3.19 16.21
N GLU A 71 1.78 2.15 16.52
CA GLU A 71 2.12 1.13 17.53
C GLU A 71 1.94 -0.26 16.93
N ALA A 72 2.66 -0.53 15.84
CA ALA A 72 2.56 -1.83 15.20
C ALA A 72 3.28 -2.90 16.04
N GLU A 73 2.54 -3.90 16.50
CA GLU A 73 3.12 -5.02 17.23
C GLU A 73 3.99 -5.88 16.31
N MET A 74 5.26 -6.04 16.69
CA MET A 74 6.19 -6.92 16.00
C MET A 74 6.19 -8.31 16.64
N ARG A 75 6.00 -9.33 15.81
CA ARG A 75 6.13 -10.74 16.22
C ARG A 75 7.39 -11.34 15.63
N GLN A 76 8.30 -11.79 16.48
CA GLN A 76 9.50 -12.52 16.03
C GLN A 76 9.20 -14.00 15.89
N MET A 77 9.51 -14.58 14.72
CA MET A 77 9.33 -16.01 14.45
C MET A 77 10.47 -16.52 13.57
N LYS A 78 11.23 -17.52 14.06
CA LYS A 78 12.29 -18.22 13.31
C LYS A 78 13.28 -17.30 12.57
N GLY A 79 13.74 -16.23 13.22
CA GLY A 79 14.70 -15.28 12.63
C GLY A 79 14.08 -14.26 11.67
N GLN A 80 12.76 -14.21 11.54
CA GLN A 80 12.03 -13.17 10.82
C GLN A 80 11.16 -12.36 11.78
N CYS A 81 10.95 -11.08 11.45
CA CYS A 81 10.03 -10.19 12.15
C CYS A 81 8.78 -9.98 11.29
N MET A 82 7.61 -10.26 11.87
CA MET A 82 6.32 -10.12 11.21
C MET A 82 5.55 -8.96 11.85
N LEU A 83 5.03 -8.08 11.00
CA LEU A 83 4.18 -6.96 11.37
C LEU A 83 2.82 -7.14 10.68
N TYR A 84 1.73 -6.90 11.40
CA TYR A 84 0.39 -7.06 10.84
C TYR A 84 -0.32 -5.72 10.75
N CYS A 85 -0.96 -5.46 9.61
CA CYS A 85 -1.82 -4.31 9.45
C CYS A 85 -3.06 -4.67 8.61
N THR A 86 -4.14 -3.92 8.81
CA THR A 86 -5.39 -4.12 8.08
C THR A 86 -5.66 -2.91 7.20
N VAL A 87 -5.74 -3.13 5.89
CA VAL A 87 -5.93 -2.07 4.88
C VAL A 87 -7.05 -2.42 3.93
N GLU A 88 -7.62 -1.41 3.28
CA GLU A 88 -8.56 -1.63 2.18
C GLU A 88 -7.85 -2.18 0.94
N GLU A 89 -8.57 -2.99 0.15
CA GLU A 89 -8.13 -3.38 -1.19
C GLU A 89 -7.73 -2.16 -2.04
N GLY A 90 -6.59 -2.26 -2.73
CA GLY A 90 -6.07 -1.19 -3.56
C GLY A 90 -4.58 -1.33 -3.89
N ILE A 91 -4.07 -0.39 -4.69
CA ILE A 91 -2.65 -0.32 -5.02
C ILE A 91 -1.96 0.55 -3.96
N LEU A 92 -1.17 -0.10 -3.10
CA LEU A 92 -0.61 0.48 -1.88
C LEU A 92 0.90 0.23 -1.78
N ASN A 93 1.63 1.17 -1.19
CA ASN A 93 3.00 0.98 -0.71
C ASN A 93 3.01 0.98 0.82
N PHE A 94 3.66 -0.01 1.42
CA PHE A 94 3.83 -0.11 2.86
C PHE A 94 5.24 0.31 3.24
N CYS A 95 5.33 1.37 4.03
CA CYS A 95 6.56 1.92 4.55
C CYS A 95 6.58 1.69 6.07
N VAL A 96 7.59 1.00 6.57
CA VAL A 96 7.78 0.79 8.00
C VAL A 96 8.96 1.62 8.45
N LEU A 97 8.72 2.44 9.47
CA LEU A 97 9.74 3.20 10.16
C LEU A 97 10.11 2.47 11.44
N LEU A 98 11.39 2.13 11.56
CA LEU A 98 12.00 1.57 12.75
C LEU A 98 12.77 2.69 13.44
N ALA A 99 12.31 3.12 14.61
CA ALA A 99 12.89 4.25 15.33
C ALA A 99 13.19 3.88 16.79
N PRO A 100 14.27 4.40 17.40
CA PRO A 100 14.60 4.14 18.80
C PRO A 100 13.65 4.81 19.80
N ARG A 101 12.78 5.72 19.32
CA ARG A 101 11.82 6.48 20.13
C ARG A 101 10.55 6.73 19.34
N ALA A 102 9.45 7.01 20.04
CA ALA A 102 8.22 7.46 19.41
C ALA A 102 8.46 8.72 18.58
N LEU A 103 7.91 8.76 17.35
CA LEU A 103 8.04 9.86 16.42
C LEU A 103 6.71 10.60 16.27
N SER A 104 6.78 11.93 16.13
CA SER A 104 5.61 12.70 15.71
C SER A 104 5.30 12.40 14.26
N LEU A 105 4.11 11.87 14.00
CA LEU A 105 3.62 11.61 12.64
C LEU A 105 2.82 12.79 12.07
N SER A 106 2.71 13.90 12.80
CA SER A 106 2.05 15.10 12.29
C SER A 106 2.81 15.66 11.09
N GLY A 107 2.07 16.15 10.08
CA GLY A 107 2.67 16.72 8.87
C GLY A 107 3.12 15.71 7.80
N ILE A 108 3.04 14.40 8.05
CA ILE A 108 3.23 13.39 7.00
C ILE A 108 1.96 13.32 6.16
N VAL A 109 2.07 13.76 4.90
CA VAL A 109 1.01 13.69 3.88
C VAL A 109 1.47 12.85 2.69
N CYS A 110 2.75 12.95 2.31
CA CYS A 110 3.34 12.18 1.22
C CYS A 110 4.58 11.40 1.67
N ARG A 111 5.03 10.45 0.85
CA ARG A 111 6.23 9.66 1.13
C ARG A 111 7.47 10.56 1.29
N GLU A 112 7.58 11.62 0.50
CA GLU A 112 8.72 12.55 0.50
C GLU A 112 8.82 13.34 1.82
N ASP A 113 7.69 13.49 2.54
CA ASP A 113 7.69 14.15 3.85
C ASP A 113 8.48 13.36 4.89
N ILE A 114 8.55 12.03 4.77
CA ILE A 114 9.33 11.18 5.68
C ILE A 114 10.81 11.56 5.61
N ASP A 115 11.37 11.62 4.41
CA ASP A 115 12.79 11.93 4.23
C ASP A 115 13.07 13.37 4.68
N ARG A 116 12.15 14.31 4.42
CA ARG A 116 12.30 15.70 4.85
C ARG A 116 12.22 15.86 6.37
N LEU A 117 11.24 15.24 7.02
CA LEU A 117 10.98 15.39 8.45
C LEU A 117 11.99 14.62 9.31
N PHE A 118 12.49 13.48 8.83
CA PHE A 118 13.35 12.59 9.61
C PHE A 118 14.81 12.51 9.12
N ARG A 119 15.23 13.38 8.19
CA ARG A 119 16.60 13.43 7.65
C ARG A 119 17.74 13.43 8.68
N GLY A 120 17.46 13.93 9.89
CA GLY A 120 18.43 14.07 10.97
C GLY A 120 18.51 12.90 11.96
N ILE A 121 17.71 11.83 11.78
CA ILE A 121 17.69 10.70 12.72
C ILE A 121 18.53 9.55 12.16
N SER A 122 19.82 9.54 12.48
CA SER A 122 20.79 8.56 11.96
C SER A 122 20.51 7.10 12.36
N GLU A 123 19.82 6.89 13.48
CA GLU A 123 19.47 5.56 14.00
C GLU A 123 18.15 5.03 13.43
N MET A 124 17.39 5.86 12.72
CA MET A 124 16.13 5.47 12.11
C MET A 124 16.37 4.68 10.83
N ARG A 125 15.58 3.62 10.63
CA ARG A 125 15.60 2.83 9.40
C ARG A 125 14.24 2.84 8.73
N ILE A 126 14.27 2.90 7.41
CA ILE A 126 13.10 2.91 6.56
C ILE A 126 13.15 1.65 5.70
N VAL A 127 12.10 0.85 5.77
CA VAL A 127 11.95 -0.37 4.97
C VAL A 127 10.60 -0.32 4.27
N GLU A 128 10.59 -0.67 3.00
CA GLU A 128 9.43 -0.51 2.13
C GLU A 128 9.17 -1.78 1.32
N THR A 129 7.89 -2.01 0.99
CA THR A 129 7.51 -3.07 0.06
C THR A 129 7.64 -2.65 -1.40
N GLY A 130 7.62 -1.34 -1.67
CA GLY A 130 7.27 -0.79 -2.97
C GLY A 130 5.75 -0.84 -3.21
N VAL A 131 5.31 -0.43 -4.41
CA VAL A 131 3.90 -0.40 -4.78
C VAL A 131 3.40 -1.81 -5.10
N TRP A 132 2.34 -2.26 -4.41
CA TRP A 132 1.72 -3.57 -4.57
C TRP A 132 0.21 -3.46 -4.72
N GLU A 133 -0.37 -4.33 -5.54
CA GLU A 133 -1.83 -4.49 -5.64
C GLU A 133 -2.32 -5.45 -4.54
N VAL A 134 -3.11 -4.92 -3.62
CA VAL A 134 -3.70 -5.65 -2.49
C VAL A 134 -5.14 -6.01 -2.84
N GLU A 135 -5.36 -7.28 -3.15
CA GLU A 135 -6.70 -7.84 -3.43
C GLU A 135 -7.17 -8.85 -2.37
N ARG A 136 -6.25 -9.30 -1.51
CA ARG A 136 -6.48 -10.35 -0.52
C ARG A 136 -5.44 -10.28 0.59
N ASN A 137 -5.64 -11.09 1.63
CA ASN A 137 -4.63 -11.29 2.67
C ASN A 137 -3.35 -11.84 2.04
N VAL A 138 -2.23 -11.16 2.27
CA VAL A 138 -0.95 -11.50 1.65
C VAL A 138 0.19 -11.18 2.60
N ALA A 139 1.26 -11.97 2.50
CA ALA A 139 2.52 -11.68 3.14
C ALA A 139 3.46 -10.96 2.15
N LEU A 140 3.91 -9.76 2.50
CA LEU A 140 4.81 -8.95 1.68
C LEU A 140 6.16 -8.84 2.37
N SER A 141 7.23 -9.02 1.59
CA SER A 141 8.59 -8.82 2.09
C SER A 141 8.94 -7.33 2.06
N LEU A 142 9.40 -6.83 3.20
CA LEU A 142 9.98 -5.51 3.33
C LEU A 142 11.43 -5.56 2.86
N LYS A 143 11.83 -4.57 2.06
CA LYS A 143 13.21 -4.38 1.63
C LYS A 143 13.71 -3.04 2.13
N LYS A 144 15.00 -2.94 2.40
CA LYS A 144 15.63 -1.67 2.75
C LYS A 144 15.39 -0.65 1.64
N SER A 145 14.82 0.49 2.01
CA SER A 145 14.71 1.63 1.09
C SER A 145 16.12 2.14 0.86
N SER A 146 16.60 2.09 -0.38
CA SER A 146 17.93 2.59 -0.73
C SER A 146 17.84 4.11 -0.74
N ILE A 147 18.51 4.74 0.23
CA ILE A 147 18.75 6.20 0.26
C ILE A 147 19.80 6.52 -0.80
#